data_AF-A0A7W1DQB7-F1
#
_entry.id   AF-A0A7W1DQB7-F1
#
_cell.length_a   1.000
_cell.length_b   1.000
_cell.length_c   1.000
_cell.angle_alpha   90.00
_cell.angle_beta   90.00
_cell.angle_gamma   90.00
#
_symmetry.space_group_name_H-M   'P 1'
#
loop_
_entity.id
_entity.type
_entity.pdbx_description
1 polymer ?
#
loop_
_entity_poly.entity_id
_entity_poly.type
_entity_poly.pdbx_seq_one_letter_code
_entity_poly.pdbx_strand_id
1 'polypeptide(L)'
;MSNLKGRRPRRLTPEERKSLTHGDFWIPEAEREVYKRALEALNAANVAYIVAGAYAIYEHTGIYRQTKDLDLFFQPSAVVPAARALRGAGFVTRLEDEHWLAKATMGEYFVDLIYGMGNGIAFIDEGWISNSHQGILAASPVRIAPAEELIWHRLFISERHRHDMSDIVHLILCVGDRLDWRRLVDRVGQNWPLLFSQVLMFTYVYPGYKSNIPAWVPEHLLALAKAEFEREEENVDVTRGPMISRFSFTIDVREWGFADPRSELVREVRSTPEVRAIAEADVWDERSEERPEPKNEERPEP
;
A
#
# COMPACT_ATOMS: atom_id res chain seq x y z
N MET A 1 -13.75 25.06 -8.39
CA MET A 1 -14.23 24.83 -9.78
C MET A 1 -13.82 25.98 -10.68
N SER A 2 -12.93 25.76 -11.65
CA SER A 2 -12.91 26.42 -12.98
C SER A 2 -11.67 26.03 -13.80
N ASN A 3 -11.93 25.31 -14.89
CA ASN A 3 -11.22 25.26 -16.18
C ASN A 3 -9.84 24.58 -16.30
N LEU A 4 -9.88 23.28 -16.59
CA LEU A 4 -9.01 22.68 -17.62
C LEU A 4 -9.78 22.65 -18.95
N LYS A 5 -9.72 23.74 -19.71
CA LYS A 5 -10.17 23.73 -21.12
C LYS A 5 -9.10 23.04 -21.97
N GLY A 6 -9.43 21.89 -22.58
CA GLY A 6 -8.64 21.37 -23.70
C GLY A 6 -8.90 19.92 -24.09
N ARG A 7 -9.67 19.73 -25.17
CA ARG A 7 -9.86 18.53 -26.04
C ARG A 7 -10.65 17.34 -25.45
N ARG A 8 -11.84 17.10 -26.03
CA ARG A 8 -12.65 15.88 -25.86
C ARG A 8 -11.88 14.63 -26.33
N PRO A 9 -11.74 13.55 -25.54
CA PRO A 9 -11.12 12.31 -26.00
C PRO A 9 -12.10 11.36 -26.73
N ARG A 10 -11.54 10.61 -27.70
CA ARG A 10 -12.13 9.44 -28.39
C ARG A 10 -12.50 8.32 -27.40
N ARG A 11 -13.16 7.25 -27.87
CA ARG A 11 -13.35 6.01 -27.07
C ARG A 11 -12.00 5.57 -26.49
N LEU A 12 -11.87 5.74 -25.18
CA LEU A 12 -10.69 5.36 -24.39
C LEU A 12 -10.64 3.84 -24.22
N THR A 13 -9.43 3.29 -24.23
CA THR A 13 -9.21 1.89 -23.85
C THR A 13 -9.54 1.69 -22.35
N PRO A 14 -9.78 0.44 -21.91
CA PRO A 14 -9.95 0.15 -20.49
C PRO A 14 -8.79 0.65 -19.60
N GLU A 15 -7.56 0.63 -20.11
CA GLU A 15 -6.35 1.10 -19.42
C GLU A 15 -6.31 2.62 -19.30
N GLU A 16 -6.72 3.35 -20.34
CA GLU A 16 -6.80 4.82 -20.31
C GLU A 16 -7.92 5.31 -19.40
N ARG A 17 -9.03 4.56 -19.26
CA ARG A 17 -10.10 4.85 -18.29
C ARG A 17 -9.63 4.74 -16.85
N LYS A 18 -8.65 3.89 -16.54
CA LYS A 18 -8.02 3.82 -15.21
C LYS A 18 -7.20 5.07 -14.87
N SER A 19 -6.97 5.96 -15.84
CA SER A 19 -6.12 7.15 -15.70
C SER A 19 -6.89 8.48 -15.83
N LEU A 20 -8.23 8.46 -15.89
CA LEU A 20 -9.05 9.67 -15.99
C LEU A 20 -9.42 10.25 -14.63
N THR A 21 -9.31 11.57 -14.49
CA THR A 21 -9.57 12.29 -13.24
C THR A 21 -10.30 13.58 -13.55
N HIS A 22 -11.63 13.55 -13.58
CA HIS A 22 -12.56 14.66 -13.29
C HIS A 22 -13.97 14.03 -13.34
N GLY A 23 -14.36 13.37 -12.27
CA GLY A 23 -15.69 12.80 -12.09
C GLY A 23 -15.94 12.57 -10.61
N ASP A 24 -17.20 12.65 -10.19
CA ASP A 24 -17.57 12.30 -8.83
C ASP A 24 -17.16 10.86 -8.58
N PHE A 25 -16.49 10.64 -7.46
CA PHE A 25 -16.14 9.30 -7.02
C PHE A 25 -17.40 8.46 -6.89
N TRP A 26 -17.47 7.39 -7.69
CA TRP A 26 -18.65 6.57 -7.84
C TRP A 26 -18.31 5.10 -7.62
N ILE A 27 -18.76 4.59 -6.48
CA ILE A 27 -18.81 3.16 -6.18
C ILE A 27 -20.18 2.66 -6.66
N PRO A 28 -20.25 1.64 -7.52
CA PRO A 28 -21.51 0.97 -7.88
C PRO A 28 -22.33 0.61 -6.65
N GLU A 29 -23.65 0.74 -6.73
CA GLU A 29 -24.55 0.55 -5.58
C GLU A 29 -24.33 -0.78 -4.84
N ALA A 30 -24.23 -1.89 -5.58
CA ALA A 30 -24.04 -3.21 -5.00
C ALA A 30 -22.71 -3.33 -4.24
N GLU A 31 -21.63 -2.77 -4.79
CA GLU A 31 -20.32 -2.70 -4.15
C GLU A 31 -20.35 -1.79 -2.92
N ARG A 32 -21.01 -0.63 -3.04
CA ARG A 32 -21.15 0.34 -1.95
C ARG A 32 -21.88 -0.25 -0.76
N GLU A 33 -22.95 -1.00 -0.96
CA GLU A 33 -23.71 -1.62 0.13
C GLU A 33 -22.90 -2.71 0.85
N VAL A 34 -22.05 -3.45 0.14
CA VAL A 34 -21.14 -4.43 0.75
C VAL A 34 -20.07 -3.75 1.58
N TYR A 35 -19.43 -2.70 1.05
CA TYR A 35 -18.45 -1.92 1.80
C TYR A 35 -19.06 -1.21 3.00
N LYS A 36 -20.24 -0.61 2.84
CA LYS A 36 -20.99 -0.03 3.94
C LYS A 36 -21.24 -1.06 5.05
N ARG A 37 -21.69 -2.27 4.69
CA ARG A 37 -21.88 -3.36 5.65
C ARG A 37 -20.59 -3.74 6.40
N ALA A 38 -19.46 -3.81 5.70
CA ALA A 38 -18.16 -4.07 6.34
C ALA A 38 -17.78 -2.97 7.33
N LEU A 39 -17.88 -1.70 6.91
CA LEU A 39 -17.52 -0.54 7.73
C LEU A 39 -18.46 -0.40 8.94
N GLU A 40 -19.77 -0.59 8.77
CA GLU A 40 -20.74 -0.59 9.86
C GLU A 40 -20.46 -1.71 10.87
N ALA A 41 -20.09 -2.91 10.42
CA ALA A 41 -19.74 -4.02 11.30
C ALA A 41 -18.50 -3.70 12.15
N LEU A 42 -17.44 -3.15 11.54
CA LEU A 42 -16.23 -2.74 12.25
C LEU A 42 -16.50 -1.61 13.25
N ASN A 43 -17.28 -0.61 12.84
CA ASN A 43 -17.68 0.51 13.70
C ASN A 43 -18.53 0.05 14.89
N ALA A 44 -19.51 -0.83 14.66
CA ALA A 44 -20.34 -1.39 15.73
C ALA A 44 -19.53 -2.22 16.74
N ALA A 45 -18.47 -2.87 16.26
CA ALA A 45 -17.53 -3.61 17.11
C ALA A 45 -16.46 -2.73 17.78
N ASN A 46 -16.46 -1.40 17.53
CA ASN A 46 -15.44 -0.45 17.99
C ASN A 46 -14.00 -0.86 17.59
N VAL A 47 -13.85 -1.47 16.41
CA VAL A 47 -12.55 -1.85 15.87
C VAL A 47 -11.94 -0.65 15.14
N ALA A 48 -10.76 -0.23 15.56
CA ALA A 48 -10.02 0.84 14.88
C ALA A 48 -9.42 0.33 13.57
N TYR A 49 -9.63 1.08 12.49
CA TYR A 49 -9.08 0.82 11.17
C TYR A 49 -8.79 2.12 10.42
N ILE A 50 -7.99 2.01 9.36
CA ILE A 50 -7.67 3.11 8.45
C ILE A 50 -8.02 2.68 7.02
N VAL A 51 -8.80 3.47 6.30
CA VAL A 51 -8.99 3.30 4.85
C VAL A 51 -7.73 3.76 4.14
N ALA A 52 -7.15 2.88 3.33
CA ALA A 52 -5.94 3.12 2.57
C ALA A 52 -6.19 2.92 1.06
N GLY A 53 -5.19 2.43 0.33
CA GLY A 53 -5.36 1.98 -1.05
C GLY A 53 -5.79 3.07 -2.02
N ALA A 54 -6.58 2.70 -3.03
CA ALA A 54 -7.07 3.62 -4.05
C ALA A 54 -8.00 4.70 -3.47
N TYR A 55 -8.78 4.38 -2.44
CA TYR A 55 -9.69 5.31 -1.79
C TYR A 55 -8.97 6.45 -1.09
N ALA A 56 -7.92 6.14 -0.33
CA ALA A 56 -7.13 7.19 0.31
C ALA A 56 -6.37 8.04 -0.72
N ILE A 57 -5.89 7.45 -1.82
CA ILE A 57 -5.29 8.24 -2.91
C ILE A 57 -6.32 9.20 -3.51
N TYR A 58 -7.54 8.75 -3.77
CA TYR A 58 -8.61 9.61 -4.27
C TYR A 58 -8.89 10.79 -3.32
N GLU A 59 -9.00 10.55 -2.01
CA GLU A 59 -9.24 11.62 -1.04
C GLU A 59 -8.15 12.72 -1.06
N HIS A 60 -6.88 12.34 -1.24
CA HIS A 60 -5.77 13.30 -1.29
C HIS A 60 -5.59 13.99 -2.64
N THR A 61 -5.98 13.34 -3.74
CA THR A 61 -5.57 13.78 -5.10
C THR A 61 -6.74 14.05 -6.04
N GLY A 62 -7.95 13.62 -5.70
CA GLY A 62 -9.11 13.56 -6.59
C GLY A 62 -8.95 12.56 -7.74
N ILE A 63 -7.88 11.77 -7.74
CA ILE A 63 -7.59 10.79 -8.80
C ILE A 63 -8.36 9.51 -8.51
N TYR A 64 -9.35 9.22 -9.33
CA TYR A 64 -10.11 7.99 -9.23
C TYR A 64 -9.51 6.90 -10.11
N ARG A 65 -9.30 5.72 -9.52
CA ARG A 65 -9.02 4.49 -10.26
C ARG A 65 -10.02 3.44 -9.79
N GLN A 66 -10.60 2.73 -10.75
CA GLN A 66 -11.46 1.59 -10.41
C GLN A 66 -10.62 0.56 -9.65
N THR A 67 -10.98 0.31 -8.40
CA THR A 67 -10.45 -0.77 -7.56
C THR A 67 -11.55 -1.81 -7.36
N LYS A 68 -11.16 -3.05 -7.04
CA LYS A 68 -12.11 -4.12 -6.63
C LYS A 68 -12.07 -4.40 -5.13
N ASP A 69 -11.06 -3.84 -4.46
CA ASP A 69 -10.73 -4.14 -3.09
C ASP A 69 -10.91 -2.89 -2.23
N LEU A 70 -11.51 -3.07 -1.05
CA LEU A 70 -11.51 -2.08 0.03
C LEU A 70 -10.31 -2.36 0.95
N ASP A 71 -9.26 -1.57 0.79
CA ASP A 71 -8.04 -1.67 1.60
C ASP A 71 -8.25 -1.06 2.99
N LEU A 72 -8.30 -1.89 4.02
CA LEU A 72 -8.37 -1.48 5.42
C LEU A 72 -7.09 -1.88 6.16
N PHE A 73 -6.46 -0.89 6.79
CA PHE A 73 -5.22 -1.03 7.53
C PHE A 73 -5.52 -1.13 9.03
N PHE A 74 -4.90 -2.10 9.70
CA PHE A 74 -5.14 -2.43 11.11
C PHE A 74 -3.83 -2.60 11.85
N GLN A 75 -3.77 -2.12 13.11
CA GLN A 75 -2.75 -2.65 14.01
C GLN A 75 -2.94 -4.17 14.16
N PRO A 76 -1.87 -4.97 14.30
CA PRO A 76 -1.98 -6.43 14.42
C PRO A 76 -2.98 -6.89 15.50
N SER A 77 -3.02 -6.19 16.64
CA SER A 77 -3.96 -6.47 17.74
C SER A 77 -5.44 -6.34 17.36
N ALA A 78 -5.77 -5.55 16.32
CA ALA A 78 -7.14 -5.30 15.87
C ALA A 78 -7.61 -6.29 14.79
N VAL A 79 -6.72 -7.10 14.21
CA VAL A 79 -7.02 -7.97 13.06
C VAL A 79 -8.02 -9.07 13.43
N VAL A 80 -7.79 -9.79 14.53
CA VAL A 80 -8.69 -10.87 14.97
C VAL A 80 -10.08 -10.32 15.36
N PRO A 81 -10.20 -9.23 16.14
CA PRO A 81 -11.49 -8.55 16.34
C PRO A 81 -12.18 -8.11 15.04
N ALA A 82 -11.41 -7.56 14.08
CA ALA A 82 -11.94 -7.14 12.78
C ALA A 82 -12.52 -8.31 11.99
N ALA A 83 -11.75 -9.39 11.85
CA ALA A 83 -12.17 -10.60 11.16
C ALA A 83 -13.42 -11.20 11.81
N ARG A 84 -13.48 -11.24 13.15
CA ARG A 84 -14.65 -11.72 13.88
C ARG A 84 -15.91 -10.87 13.60
N ALA A 85 -15.77 -9.55 13.57
CA ALA A 85 -16.87 -8.63 13.27
C ALA A 85 -17.37 -8.80 11.83
N LEU A 86 -16.44 -8.89 10.87
CA LEU A 86 -16.77 -9.11 9.45
C LEU A 86 -17.43 -10.46 9.22
N ARG A 87 -16.92 -11.52 9.85
CA ARG A 87 -17.56 -12.85 9.82
C ARG A 87 -18.96 -12.83 10.38
N GLY A 88 -19.17 -12.16 11.52
CA GLY A 88 -20.50 -11.95 12.10
C GLY A 88 -21.45 -11.16 11.19
N ALA A 89 -20.90 -10.29 10.33
CA ALA A 89 -21.66 -9.59 9.30
C ALA A 89 -21.90 -10.43 8.03
N GLY A 90 -21.42 -11.68 7.98
CA GLY A 90 -21.66 -12.61 6.86
C GLY A 90 -20.59 -12.63 5.78
N PHE A 91 -19.40 -12.07 6.05
CA PHE A 91 -18.24 -12.22 5.17
C PHE A 91 -17.56 -13.57 5.41
N VAL A 92 -17.05 -14.20 4.35
CA VAL A 92 -16.11 -15.32 4.45
C VAL A 92 -14.73 -14.73 4.67
N THR A 93 -14.09 -15.10 5.77
CA THR A 93 -12.79 -14.57 6.15
C THR A 93 -11.68 -15.57 5.83
N ARG A 94 -10.58 -15.07 5.31
CA ARG A 94 -9.44 -15.88 4.89
C ARG A 94 -8.14 -15.25 5.34
N LEU A 95 -7.23 -16.06 5.86
CA LEU A 95 -5.85 -15.66 6.07
C LEU A 95 -5.05 -15.94 4.79
N GLU A 96 -4.65 -14.89 4.08
CA GLU A 96 -3.93 -15.00 2.80
C GLU A 96 -2.42 -15.11 3.02
N ASP A 97 -1.86 -14.26 3.88
CA ASP A 97 -0.46 -14.30 4.27
C ASP A 97 -0.31 -13.90 5.73
N GLU A 98 0.19 -14.83 6.54
CA GLU A 98 0.24 -14.75 8.00
C GLU A 98 0.87 -13.47 8.52
N HIS A 99 1.89 -12.92 7.85
CA HIS A 99 2.62 -11.78 8.37
C HIS A 99 2.01 -10.42 8.04
N TRP A 100 1.05 -10.32 7.12
CA TRP A 100 0.59 -8.99 6.68
C TRP A 100 -0.82 -8.88 6.09
N LEU A 101 -1.45 -9.95 5.59
CA LEU A 101 -2.70 -9.85 4.83
C LEU A 101 -3.70 -10.94 5.18
N ALA A 102 -4.90 -10.51 5.57
CA ALA A 102 -6.11 -11.31 5.52
C ALA A 102 -7.13 -10.67 4.57
N LYS A 103 -8.15 -11.42 4.18
CA LYS A 103 -9.26 -10.95 3.33
C LYS A 103 -10.59 -11.32 3.95
N ALA A 104 -11.58 -10.45 3.77
CA ALA A 104 -12.98 -10.75 4.02
C ALA A 104 -13.75 -10.58 2.69
N THR A 105 -14.52 -11.59 2.31
CA THR A 105 -15.17 -11.64 1.00
C THR A 105 -16.68 -11.83 1.13
N MET A 106 -17.42 -11.17 0.26
CA MET A 106 -18.88 -11.31 0.15
C MET A 106 -19.25 -11.26 -1.33
N GLY A 107 -19.50 -12.43 -1.92
CA GLY A 107 -19.69 -12.57 -3.36
C GLY A 107 -18.39 -12.26 -4.11
N GLU A 108 -18.44 -11.28 -5.01
CA GLU A 108 -17.29 -10.83 -5.83
C GLU A 108 -16.52 -9.63 -5.23
N TYR A 109 -16.91 -9.18 -4.03
CA TYR A 109 -16.31 -8.01 -3.38
C TYR A 109 -15.36 -8.41 -2.26
N PHE A 110 -14.24 -7.70 -2.18
CA PHE A 110 -13.15 -7.98 -1.27
C PHE A 110 -12.89 -6.81 -0.32
N VAL A 111 -12.62 -7.14 0.94
CA VAL A 111 -12.09 -6.22 1.95
C VAL A 111 -10.75 -6.78 2.39
N ASP A 112 -9.69 -6.03 2.16
CA ASP A 112 -8.34 -6.41 2.54
C ASP A 112 -8.07 -5.93 3.96
N LEU A 113 -7.64 -6.85 4.82
CA LEU A 113 -7.21 -6.60 6.19
C LEU A 113 -5.68 -6.61 6.20
N ILE A 114 -5.09 -5.43 6.04
CA ILE A 114 -3.64 -5.24 5.94
C ILE A 114 -3.11 -4.78 7.30
N TYR A 115 -2.17 -5.53 7.86
CA TYR A 115 -1.61 -5.22 9.19
C TYR A 115 -0.09 -5.16 9.22
N GLY A 116 0.55 -5.37 8.08
CA GLY A 116 1.96 -5.10 7.89
C GLY A 116 2.30 -4.89 6.42
N MET A 117 3.58 -4.64 6.18
CA MET A 117 4.13 -4.56 4.84
C MET A 117 4.46 -5.97 4.36
N GLY A 118 4.09 -6.30 3.12
CA GLY A 118 4.33 -7.63 2.56
C GLY A 118 5.80 -8.05 2.56
N ASN A 119 6.74 -7.11 2.61
CA ASN A 119 8.18 -7.34 2.69
C ASN A 119 8.73 -7.50 4.13
N GLY A 120 7.87 -7.44 5.16
CA GLY A 120 8.26 -7.64 6.55
C GLY A 120 8.94 -6.44 7.23
N ILE A 121 9.04 -5.28 6.57
CA ILE A 121 9.75 -4.11 7.13
C ILE A 121 9.08 -3.56 8.38
N ALA A 122 7.74 -3.49 8.36
CA ALA A 122 7.00 -2.84 9.44
C ALA A 122 5.55 -3.33 9.51
N PHE A 123 4.99 -3.26 10.71
CA PHE A 123 3.56 -3.35 10.93
C PHE A 123 2.87 -2.01 10.69
N ILE A 124 1.55 -2.06 10.55
CA ILE A 124 0.72 -0.87 10.72
C ILE A 124 0.70 -0.54 12.22
N ASP A 125 1.27 0.61 12.57
CA ASP A 125 1.44 1.07 13.96
C ASP A 125 0.46 2.21 14.33
N GLU A 126 0.62 2.76 15.54
CA GLU A 126 -0.17 3.89 16.03
C GLU A 126 0.00 5.17 15.19
N GLY A 127 1.11 5.30 14.46
CA GLY A 127 1.36 6.44 13.57
C GLY A 127 0.29 6.58 12.50
N TRP A 128 -0.21 5.47 11.95
CA TRP A 128 -1.28 5.48 10.94
C TRP A 128 -2.60 6.04 11.49
N ILE A 129 -3.00 5.62 12.70
CA ILE A 129 -4.27 6.06 13.28
C ILE A 129 -4.18 7.50 13.83
N SER A 130 -3.08 7.82 14.52
CA SER A 130 -2.88 9.14 15.15
C SER A 130 -2.80 10.27 14.12
N ASN A 131 -2.22 10.00 12.94
CA ASN A 131 -2.08 10.99 11.87
C ASN A 131 -3.16 10.87 10.78
N SER A 132 -4.08 9.90 10.86
CA SER A 132 -5.22 9.83 9.94
C SER A 132 -6.15 11.04 10.07
N HIS A 133 -7.00 11.25 9.08
CA HIS A 133 -8.03 12.28 9.10
C HIS A 133 -9.42 11.68 8.91
N GLN A 134 -10.46 12.42 9.32
CA GLN A 134 -11.84 11.95 9.17
C GLN A 134 -12.26 12.02 7.70
N GLY A 135 -12.99 11.02 7.24
CA GLY A 135 -13.57 10.97 5.90
C GLY A 135 -14.91 10.23 5.91
N ILE A 136 -15.55 10.18 4.74
CA ILE A 136 -16.79 9.42 4.51
C ILE A 136 -16.56 8.49 3.33
N LEU A 137 -16.76 7.19 3.54
CA LEU A 137 -16.72 6.18 2.48
C LEU A 137 -17.96 5.30 2.57
N ALA A 138 -18.62 5.04 1.45
CA ALA A 138 -19.85 4.24 1.40
C ALA A 138 -20.90 4.68 2.45
N ALA A 139 -21.09 6.00 2.59
CA ALA A 139 -21.96 6.63 3.59
C ALA A 139 -21.63 6.33 5.07
N SER A 140 -20.43 5.81 5.34
CA SER A 140 -19.95 5.48 6.68
C SER A 140 -18.83 6.45 7.10
N PRO A 141 -18.80 6.90 8.37
CA PRO A 141 -17.66 7.61 8.90
C PRO A 141 -16.44 6.69 8.96
N VAL A 142 -15.31 7.19 8.45
CA VAL A 142 -14.04 6.45 8.39
C VAL A 142 -12.86 7.34 8.77
N ARG A 143 -11.70 6.69 8.96
CA ARG A 143 -10.40 7.34 9.04
C ARG A 143 -9.63 7.07 7.76
N ILE A 144 -9.11 8.11 7.12
CA ILE A 144 -8.35 8.01 5.88
C ILE A 144 -6.86 8.07 6.19
N ALA A 145 -6.09 7.21 5.53
CA ALA A 145 -4.65 7.13 5.72
C ALA A 145 -3.95 8.49 5.47
N PRO A 146 -3.00 8.88 6.33
CA PRO A 146 -2.16 10.05 6.08
C PRO A 146 -1.29 9.86 4.83
N ALA A 147 -1.03 10.97 4.13
CA ALA A 147 -0.33 10.93 2.84
C ALA A 147 1.14 10.51 2.98
N GLU A 148 1.80 10.84 4.09
CA GLU A 148 3.19 10.44 4.37
C GLU A 148 3.31 8.91 4.45
N GLU A 149 2.42 8.26 5.17
CA GLU A 149 2.41 6.80 5.32
C GLU A 149 2.01 6.11 4.01
N LEU A 150 1.11 6.70 3.21
CA LEU A 150 0.81 6.23 1.86
C LEU A 150 2.03 6.31 0.94
N ILE A 151 2.80 7.41 0.99
CA ILE A 151 4.05 7.55 0.24
C ILE A 151 5.04 6.47 0.69
N TRP A 152 5.30 6.39 1.99
CA TRP A 152 6.25 5.45 2.58
C TRP A 152 5.94 3.99 2.21
N HIS A 153 4.69 3.57 2.36
CA HIS A 153 4.26 2.21 2.03
C HIS A 153 4.47 1.88 0.55
N ARG A 154 4.26 2.86 -0.35
CA ARG A 154 4.35 2.69 -1.80
C ARG A 154 5.78 2.73 -2.34
N LEU A 155 6.76 3.23 -1.56
CA LEU A 155 8.18 3.21 -1.96
C LEU A 155 8.68 1.79 -2.28
N PHE A 156 8.07 0.77 -1.68
CA PHE A 156 8.47 -0.63 -1.82
C PHE A 156 7.69 -1.38 -2.90
N ILE A 157 6.89 -0.69 -3.72
CA ILE A 157 6.08 -1.33 -4.78
C ILE A 157 6.68 -0.99 -6.14
N SER A 158 7.62 -1.82 -6.59
CA SER A 158 8.30 -1.71 -7.89
C SER A 158 8.28 -3.05 -8.65
N GLU A 159 7.12 -3.71 -8.66
CA GLU A 159 6.92 -4.98 -9.37
C GLU A 159 6.77 -4.78 -10.89
N ARG A 160 7.03 -5.84 -11.67
CA ARG A 160 6.93 -5.79 -13.14
C ARG A 160 5.57 -5.35 -13.66
N HIS A 161 4.51 -5.75 -12.95
CA HIS A 161 3.11 -5.49 -13.32
C HIS A 161 2.50 -4.35 -12.50
N ARG A 162 3.21 -3.84 -11.48
CA ARG A 162 2.72 -2.78 -10.60
C ARG A 162 3.87 -1.96 -10.05
N HIS A 163 3.88 -0.68 -10.39
CA HIS A 163 4.82 0.30 -9.87
C HIS A 163 4.06 1.54 -9.41
N ASP A 164 4.17 1.87 -8.13
CA ASP A 164 3.33 2.90 -7.50
C ASP A 164 3.93 4.33 -7.60
N MET A 165 5.00 4.54 -8.38
CA MET A 165 5.62 5.87 -8.57
C MET A 165 4.61 6.96 -8.90
N SER A 166 3.65 6.68 -9.80
CA SER A 166 2.65 7.68 -10.17
C SER A 166 1.84 8.17 -8.97
N ASP A 167 1.46 7.28 -8.05
CA ASP A 167 0.70 7.65 -6.85
C ASP A 167 1.53 8.52 -5.92
N ILE A 168 2.82 8.20 -5.78
CA ILE A 168 3.75 8.97 -4.95
C ILE A 168 3.91 10.39 -5.50
N VAL A 169 4.20 10.56 -6.79
CA VAL A 169 4.40 11.90 -7.36
C VAL A 169 3.09 12.69 -7.43
N HIS A 170 1.93 12.03 -7.59
CA HIS A 170 0.62 12.69 -7.48
C HIS A 170 0.33 13.19 -6.06
N LEU A 171 0.64 12.41 -5.03
CA LEU A 171 0.52 12.84 -3.65
C LEU A 171 1.41 14.06 -3.38
N ILE A 172 2.68 14.03 -3.81
CA ILE A 172 3.58 15.19 -3.65
C ILE A 172 3.05 16.42 -4.41
N LEU A 173 2.48 16.25 -5.61
CA LEU A 173 1.89 17.35 -6.36
C LEU A 173 0.68 17.98 -5.64
N CYS A 174 -0.19 17.14 -5.07
CA CYS A 174 -1.46 17.61 -4.51
C CYS A 174 -1.35 18.12 -3.08
N VAL A 175 -0.50 17.50 -2.25
CA VAL A 175 -0.42 17.77 -0.81
C VAL A 175 1.01 17.97 -0.30
N GLY A 176 2.02 18.04 -1.17
CA GLY A 176 3.43 18.17 -0.77
C GLY A 176 3.74 19.35 0.15
N ASP A 177 3.05 20.48 -0.01
CA ASP A 177 3.17 21.67 0.84
C ASP A 177 2.59 21.48 2.25
N ARG A 178 1.81 20.41 2.49
CA ARG A 178 1.17 20.07 3.76
C ARG A 178 1.77 18.85 4.44
N LEU A 179 2.62 18.10 3.74
CA LEU A 179 3.27 16.92 4.31
C LEU A 179 4.20 17.31 5.47
N ASP A 180 4.19 16.51 6.52
CA ASP A 180 5.28 16.48 7.49
C ASP A 180 6.47 15.73 6.89
N TRP A 181 7.29 16.47 6.15
CA TRP A 181 8.49 15.93 5.51
C TRP A 181 9.52 15.39 6.49
N ARG A 182 9.58 15.91 7.73
CA ARG A 182 10.48 15.37 8.74
C ARG A 182 10.02 13.98 9.15
N ARG A 183 8.73 13.83 9.48
CA ARG A 183 8.13 12.52 9.77
C ARG A 183 8.34 11.54 8.63
N LEU A 184 8.11 11.96 7.38
CA LEU A 184 8.31 11.09 6.22
C LEU A 184 9.76 10.64 6.07
N VAL A 185 10.73 11.56 6.14
CA VAL A 185 12.16 11.22 6.03
C VAL A 185 12.59 10.29 7.17
N ASP A 186 12.21 10.60 8.41
CA ASP A 186 12.53 9.79 9.59
C ASP A 186 11.93 8.38 9.47
N ARG A 187 10.68 8.28 8.98
CA ARG A 187 9.97 7.00 8.81
C ARG A 187 10.57 6.14 7.69
N VAL A 188 11.06 6.76 6.62
CA VAL A 188 11.77 6.05 5.55
C VAL A 188 13.12 5.51 6.05
N GLY A 189 13.83 6.30 6.85
CA GLY A 189 15.07 5.90 7.52
C GLY A 189 16.14 5.40 6.54
N GLN A 190 16.68 4.21 6.78
CA GLN A 190 17.74 3.62 5.95
C GLN A 190 17.31 3.33 4.51
N ASN A 191 16.01 3.33 4.22
CA ASN A 191 15.47 3.15 2.87
C ASN A 191 15.40 4.47 2.08
N TRP A 192 16.11 5.50 2.53
CA TRP A 192 16.18 6.82 1.89
C TRP A 192 16.48 6.80 0.38
N PRO A 193 17.23 5.82 -0.21
CA PRO A 193 17.45 5.82 -1.66
C PRO A 193 16.14 5.72 -2.45
N LEU A 194 15.15 5.00 -1.90
CA LEU A 194 13.83 4.86 -2.53
C LEU A 194 13.10 6.20 -2.55
N LEU A 195 13.09 6.93 -1.43
CA LEU A 195 12.49 8.27 -1.37
C LEU A 195 13.22 9.25 -2.29
N PHE A 196 14.55 9.25 -2.29
CA PHE A 196 15.32 10.15 -3.13
C PHE A 196 15.08 9.91 -4.63
N SER A 197 14.94 8.64 -5.05
CA SER A 197 14.52 8.30 -6.41
C SER A 197 13.17 8.96 -6.77
N GLN A 198 12.18 8.91 -5.88
CA GLN A 198 10.88 9.55 -6.11
C GLN A 198 10.96 11.07 -6.12
N VAL A 199 11.83 11.69 -5.31
CA VAL A 199 12.08 13.14 -5.33
C VAL A 199 12.64 13.56 -6.70
N LEU A 200 13.62 12.83 -7.23
CA LEU A 200 14.17 13.09 -8.57
C LEU A 200 13.11 12.89 -9.65
N MET A 201 12.34 11.79 -9.58
CA MET A 201 11.23 11.53 -10.50
C MET A 201 10.18 12.64 -10.44
N PHE A 202 9.82 13.14 -9.26
CA PHE A 202 8.91 14.26 -9.10
C PHE A 202 9.41 15.52 -9.82
N THR A 203 10.70 15.85 -9.69
CA THR A 203 11.26 17.02 -10.39
C THR A 203 11.30 16.86 -11.91
N TYR A 204 11.40 15.63 -12.41
CA TYR A 204 11.30 15.33 -13.84
C TYR A 204 9.87 15.44 -14.35
N VAL A 205 8.90 14.85 -13.64
CA VAL A 205 7.48 14.86 -14.03
C VAL A 205 6.86 16.25 -13.87
N TYR A 206 7.25 17.00 -12.82
CA TYR A 206 6.68 18.30 -12.45
C TYR A 206 7.77 19.37 -12.22
N PRO A 207 8.54 19.77 -13.24
CA PRO A 207 9.65 20.72 -13.09
C PRO A 207 9.21 22.09 -12.55
N GLY A 208 7.95 22.48 -12.77
CA GLY A 208 7.37 23.73 -12.27
C GLY A 208 6.88 23.70 -10.81
N TYR A 209 6.87 22.52 -10.16
CA TYR A 209 6.28 22.32 -8.83
C TYR A 209 7.31 21.87 -7.78
N LYS A 210 8.61 22.05 -8.07
CA LYS A 210 9.70 21.67 -7.15
C LYS A 210 9.55 22.22 -5.73
N SER A 211 8.88 23.35 -5.55
CA SER A 211 8.63 23.99 -4.24
C SER A 211 7.64 23.22 -3.36
N ASN A 212 6.94 22.22 -3.90
CA ASN A 212 6.15 21.28 -3.10
C ASN A 212 7.02 20.39 -2.20
N ILE A 213 8.32 20.33 -2.47
CA ILE A 213 9.31 19.66 -1.64
C ILE A 213 10.17 20.74 -0.98
N PRO A 214 10.22 20.81 0.37
CA PRO A 214 11.10 21.73 1.07
C PRO A 214 12.56 21.52 0.65
N ALA A 215 13.30 22.61 0.40
CA ALA A 215 14.68 22.55 -0.13
C ALA A 215 15.62 21.66 0.70
N TRP A 216 15.43 21.60 2.02
CA TRP A 216 16.25 20.77 2.90
C TRP A 216 16.15 19.27 2.60
N VAL A 217 15.02 18.79 2.06
CA VAL A 217 14.79 17.36 1.79
C VAL A 217 15.74 16.82 0.71
N PRO A 218 15.75 17.35 -0.54
CA PRO A 218 16.71 16.91 -1.54
C PRO A 218 18.16 17.21 -1.13
N GLU A 219 18.43 18.29 -0.40
CA GLU A 219 19.77 18.59 0.12
C GLU A 219 20.26 17.51 1.08
N HIS A 220 19.41 17.10 2.03
CA HIS A 220 19.70 16.03 2.99
C HIS A 220 19.89 14.68 2.30
N LEU A 221 18.96 14.30 1.42
CA LEU A 221 19.04 13.02 0.69
C LEU A 221 20.24 12.96 -0.26
N LEU A 222 20.61 14.09 -0.89
CA LEU A 222 21.82 14.17 -1.69
C LEU A 222 23.09 14.03 -0.85
N ALA A 223 23.11 14.57 0.37
CA ALA A 223 24.23 14.38 1.29
C ALA A 223 24.39 12.90 1.70
N LEU A 224 23.28 12.21 1.97
CA LEU A 224 23.29 10.76 2.21
C LEU A 224 23.80 9.99 0.98
N ALA A 225 23.36 10.36 -0.22
CA ALA A 225 23.82 9.73 -1.47
C ALA A 225 25.32 9.91 -1.69
N LYS A 226 25.86 11.11 -1.43
CA LYS A 226 27.31 11.34 -1.52
C LYS A 226 28.09 10.47 -0.53
N ALA A 227 27.66 10.44 0.72
CA ALA A 227 28.30 9.61 1.75
C ALA A 227 28.26 8.12 1.39
N GLU A 228 27.17 7.63 0.80
CA GLU A 228 27.05 6.23 0.35
C GLU A 228 28.02 5.91 -0.80
N PHE A 229 28.21 6.83 -1.76
CA PHE A 229 29.19 6.63 -2.85
C PHE A 229 30.65 6.71 -2.40
N GLU A 230 30.92 7.36 -1.26
CA GLU A 230 32.27 7.44 -0.67
C GLU A 230 32.58 6.23 0.24
N ARG A 231 31.56 5.46 0.62
CA ARG A 231 31.71 4.28 1.48
C ARG A 231 32.37 3.13 0.72
N GLU A 232 33.23 2.39 1.40
CA GLU A 232 33.79 1.15 0.86
C GLU A 232 32.68 0.10 0.65
N GLU A 233 32.87 -0.77 -0.33
CA GLU A 233 31.92 -1.85 -0.61
C GLU A 233 31.84 -2.79 0.60
N GLU A 234 30.67 -2.82 1.23
CA GLU A 234 30.36 -3.71 2.35
C GLU A 234 29.17 -4.60 1.99
N ASN A 235 29.20 -5.86 2.44
CA ASN A 235 28.13 -6.84 2.19
C ASN A 235 27.84 -7.07 0.69
N VAL A 236 28.89 -7.26 -0.11
CA VAL A 236 28.81 -7.48 -1.56
C VAL A 236 27.90 -8.65 -1.97
N ASP A 237 27.60 -9.56 -1.06
CA ASP A 237 26.72 -10.71 -1.28
C ASP A 237 25.26 -10.45 -0.88
N VAL A 238 24.84 -9.21 -0.56
CA VAL A 238 23.46 -8.89 -0.18
C VAL A 238 22.71 -8.19 -1.32
N THR A 239 21.49 -8.66 -1.62
CA THR A 239 20.54 -7.97 -2.51
C THR A 239 19.32 -7.49 -1.74
N ARG A 240 18.93 -6.22 -1.95
CA ARG A 240 17.63 -5.68 -1.47
C ARG A 240 16.54 -5.75 -2.54
N GLY A 241 16.82 -6.33 -3.71
CA GLY A 241 15.87 -6.47 -4.80
C GLY A 241 14.51 -7.04 -4.37
N PRO A 242 14.47 -8.15 -3.62
CA PRO A 242 13.21 -8.74 -3.13
C PRO A 242 12.39 -7.84 -2.19
N MET A 243 12.98 -6.78 -1.62
CA MET A 243 12.26 -5.81 -0.80
C MET A 243 11.30 -4.94 -1.61
N ILE A 244 11.61 -4.70 -2.90
CA ILE A 244 10.83 -3.83 -3.80
C ILE A 244 10.18 -4.57 -4.97
N SER A 245 10.71 -5.75 -5.34
CA SER A 245 10.11 -6.63 -6.33
C SER A 245 10.50 -8.08 -6.09
N ARG A 246 9.60 -8.87 -5.50
CA ARG A 246 9.90 -10.26 -5.15
C ARG A 246 10.20 -11.09 -6.39
N PHE A 247 9.41 -10.95 -7.45
CA PHE A 247 9.52 -11.81 -8.63
C PHE A 247 10.61 -11.36 -9.61
N SER A 248 10.93 -10.07 -9.67
CA SER A 248 12.00 -9.57 -10.55
C SER A 248 13.37 -10.03 -10.11
N PHE A 249 13.61 -10.04 -8.80
CA PHE A 249 14.90 -10.34 -8.20
C PHE A 249 15.00 -11.77 -7.63
N THR A 250 14.09 -12.68 -8.03
CA THR A 250 14.19 -14.10 -7.65
C THR A 250 15.48 -14.73 -8.16
N ILE A 251 15.96 -14.32 -9.34
CA ILE A 251 17.19 -14.83 -9.95
C ILE A 251 18.41 -14.50 -9.09
N ASP A 252 18.47 -13.28 -8.53
CA ASP A 252 19.53 -12.82 -7.63
C ASP A 252 19.75 -13.80 -6.46
N VAL A 253 18.65 -14.26 -5.86
CA VAL A 253 18.69 -15.14 -4.69
C VAL A 253 18.89 -16.60 -5.11
N ARG A 254 18.08 -17.10 -6.05
CA ARG A 254 18.02 -18.53 -6.37
C ARG A 254 19.17 -19.01 -7.24
N GLU A 255 19.65 -18.17 -8.15
CA GLU A 255 20.67 -18.56 -9.13
C GLU A 255 22.01 -17.87 -8.87
N TRP A 256 22.00 -16.59 -8.47
CA TRP A 256 23.24 -15.85 -8.22
C TRP A 256 23.73 -15.91 -6.76
N GLY A 257 22.93 -16.45 -5.84
CA GLY A 257 23.34 -16.76 -4.48
C GLY A 257 23.41 -15.56 -3.53
N PHE A 258 22.82 -14.42 -3.88
CA PHE A 258 22.76 -13.27 -2.98
C PHE A 258 21.89 -13.56 -1.75
N ALA A 259 22.35 -13.11 -0.58
CA ALA A 259 21.57 -13.07 0.64
C ALA A 259 20.43 -12.04 0.52
N ASP A 260 19.23 -12.45 0.94
CA ASP A 260 18.02 -11.65 0.89
C ASP A 260 17.50 -11.34 2.32
N PRO A 261 17.55 -10.08 2.76
CA PRO A 261 17.06 -9.69 4.08
C PRO A 261 15.55 -9.85 4.22
N ARG A 262 14.77 -9.85 3.13
CA ARG A 262 13.32 -10.00 3.18
C ARG A 262 12.91 -11.31 3.85
N SER A 263 13.59 -12.38 3.49
CA SER A 263 13.26 -13.73 3.98
C SER A 263 13.46 -13.84 5.50
N GLU A 264 14.50 -13.20 6.03
CA GLU A 264 14.75 -13.10 7.47
C GLU A 264 13.71 -12.21 8.15
N LEU A 265 13.46 -11.00 7.63
CA LEU A 265 12.44 -10.08 8.17
C LEU A 265 11.05 -10.74 8.25
N VAL A 266 10.62 -11.42 7.18
CA VAL A 266 9.34 -12.13 7.17
C VAL A 266 9.33 -13.25 8.21
N ARG A 267 10.43 -14.00 8.36
CA ARG A 267 10.53 -15.06 9.37
C ARG A 267 10.45 -14.48 10.79
N GLU A 268 11.15 -13.38 11.05
CA GLU A 268 11.09 -12.67 12.33
C GLU A 268 9.66 -12.21 12.64
N VAL A 269 9.01 -11.54 11.68
CA VAL A 269 7.63 -11.08 11.80
C VAL A 269 6.68 -12.25 12.11
N ARG A 270 6.76 -13.37 11.38
CA ARG A 270 5.95 -14.57 11.64
C ARG A 270 6.22 -15.21 13.00
N SER A 271 7.38 -14.96 13.59
CA SER A 271 7.72 -15.48 14.91
C SER A 271 7.17 -14.63 16.06
N THR A 272 6.67 -13.42 15.78
CA THR A 272 6.11 -12.53 16.80
C THR A 272 4.84 -13.11 17.43
N PRO A 273 4.61 -12.91 18.74
CA PRO A 273 3.40 -13.38 19.42
C PRO A 273 2.10 -12.87 18.78
N GLU A 274 2.08 -11.62 18.33
CA GLU A 274 0.93 -10.98 17.70
C GLU A 274 0.55 -11.67 16.39
N VAL A 275 1.54 -11.96 15.53
CA VAL A 275 1.30 -12.65 14.26
C VAL A 275 0.90 -14.11 14.49
N ARG A 276 1.51 -14.80 15.44
CA ARG A 276 1.08 -16.17 15.80
C ARG A 276 -0.35 -16.19 16.30
N ALA A 277 -0.75 -15.22 17.13
CA ALA A 277 -2.12 -15.10 17.61
C ALA A 277 -3.11 -14.84 16.47
N ILE A 278 -2.75 -14.02 15.48
CA ILE A 278 -3.53 -13.83 14.25
C ILE A 278 -3.63 -15.17 13.50
N ALA A 279 -2.50 -15.84 13.27
CA ALA A 279 -2.45 -17.09 12.52
C ALA A 279 -3.27 -18.21 13.20
N GLU A 280 -3.20 -18.36 14.52
CA GLU A 280 -3.89 -19.43 15.26
C GLU A 280 -5.37 -19.14 15.54
N ALA A 281 -5.85 -17.92 15.23
CA ALA A 281 -7.22 -17.53 15.55
C ALA A 281 -8.29 -18.38 14.84
N ASP A 282 -9.39 -18.61 15.56
CA ASP A 282 -10.58 -19.37 15.12
C ASP A 282 -11.54 -18.58 14.20
N VAL A 283 -11.10 -17.39 13.79
CA VAL A 283 -11.90 -16.47 13.00
C VAL A 283 -11.86 -16.78 11.52
N TRP A 284 -10.82 -17.48 11.03
CA TRP A 284 -10.61 -17.77 9.60
C TRP A 284 -11.43 -18.97 9.13
N ASP A 285 -12.22 -18.77 8.07
CA ASP A 285 -12.96 -19.84 7.40
C ASP A 285 -12.07 -20.59 6.40
N GLU A 286 -11.03 -19.92 5.86
CA GLU A 286 -10.11 -20.46 4.86
C GLU A 286 -8.66 -20.01 5.12
N ARG A 287 -7.69 -20.83 4.71
CA ARG A 287 -6.24 -20.51 4.78
C ARG A 287 -5.56 -20.76 3.44
N SER A 288 -4.61 -19.90 3.06
CA SER A 288 -3.90 -20.04 1.77
C SER A 288 -3.13 -21.37 1.63
N GLU A 289 -2.67 -21.98 2.73
CA GLU A 289 -2.02 -23.31 2.73
C GLU A 289 -2.95 -24.46 2.30
N GLU A 290 -4.26 -24.26 2.32
CA GLU A 290 -5.26 -25.28 1.98
C GLU A 290 -5.57 -25.36 0.48
N ARG A 291 -4.95 -24.49 -0.34
CA ARG A 291 -5.10 -24.49 -1.80
C ARG A 291 -3.78 -24.91 -2.47
N PRO A 292 -3.78 -25.91 -3.38
CA PRO A 292 -2.64 -26.13 -4.25
C PRO A 292 -2.32 -24.83 -4.99
N GLU A 293 -1.03 -24.48 -5.09
CA GLU A 293 -0.58 -23.38 -5.95
C GLU A 293 -1.31 -23.45 -7.30
N PRO A 294 -1.80 -22.32 -7.86
CA PRO A 294 -2.35 -22.35 -9.19
C PRO A 294 -1.27 -22.90 -10.13
N LYS A 295 -1.53 -24.07 -10.73
CA LYS A 295 -0.70 -24.61 -11.80
C LYS A 295 -0.48 -23.48 -12.80
N ASN A 296 0.80 -23.16 -13.07
CA ASN A 296 1.22 -22.27 -14.13
C ASN A 296 0.23 -22.36 -15.30
N GLU A 297 -0.50 -21.27 -15.58
CA GLU A 297 -1.25 -21.14 -16.82
C GLU A 297 -0.24 -21.41 -17.94
N GLU A 298 -0.49 -22.50 -18.65
CA GLU A 298 0.30 -22.94 -19.80
C GLU A 298 0.47 -21.76 -20.75
N ARG A 299 1.72 -21.38 -20.99
CA ARG A 299 2.07 -20.42 -22.05
C ARG A 299 1.43 -20.90 -23.35
N PRO A 300 0.78 -20.02 -24.13
CA PRO A 300 0.59 -20.32 -25.54
C PRO A 300 1.99 -20.46 -26.16
N GLU A 301 2.27 -21.63 -26.71
CA GLU A 301 3.43 -21.91 -27.55
C GLU A 301 3.42 -21.00 -28.82
N PRO A 302 4.59 -20.78 -29.45
CA PRO A 302 4.98 -19.51 -30.08
C PRO A 302 4.23 -19.08 -31.33
#